data_AF-A0A9P3ZR60-F1
#
_entry.id   AF-A0A9P3ZR60-F1
#
_cell.length_a   1.000
_cell.length_b   1.000
_cell.length_c   1.000
_cell.angle_alpha   90.00
_cell.angle_beta   90.00
_cell.angle_gamma   90.00
#
_symmetry.space_group_name_H-M   'P 1'
#
loop_
_entity.id
_entity.type
_entity.pdbx_description
1 polymer ?
#
loop_
_entity_poly.entity_id
_entity_poly.type
_entity_poly.pdbx_seq_one_letter_code
_entity_poly.pdbx_strand_id
1 'polypeptide(L)'
;MTANAFLRMPLLCISAFLLFSSGSRGDEAAYNDLPSFMDIRSDQLGEEARHLKGLLDQGKLGDFYQEALPVIDRDLLDEDGRMSPSDLENALFINNMVVKAPYQDYRLDNFSNWINGADLTAKFKAYGNLSKIKRYVRDNKKLKQGKELARFCLEAEFEYIKRMMLRGAAVYRYIAGLEKAHGKFHPVRPVDTLPYWRYEEEHKLVVEAPEERRRNRIVYEWNVDGLVRLRESFRWYIKHREGALLNIVLELHPGSRTRVLEKLRDCGYKTDRELVEFLERTGGMDRDTKFLYSPGMLREYRSIRKEN
;
A
#
# COMPACT_ATOMS: atom_id res chain seq x y z
N MET A 1 -19.36 4.71 -40.26
CA MET A 1 -18.10 5.20 -39.66
C MET A 1 -18.28 5.24 -38.17
N THR A 2 -17.53 4.37 -37.50
CA THR A 2 -17.58 4.01 -36.09
C THR A 2 -16.89 5.06 -35.22
N ALA A 3 -17.62 5.67 -34.28
CA ALA A 3 -17.04 6.42 -33.17
C ALA A 3 -17.10 5.55 -31.91
N ASN A 4 -15.94 4.99 -31.57
CA ASN A 4 -15.60 4.22 -30.38
C ASN A 4 -15.56 5.11 -29.11
N ALA A 5 -15.50 4.41 -27.97
CA ALA A 5 -14.86 4.84 -26.71
C ALA A 5 -15.73 5.37 -25.55
N PHE A 6 -17.06 5.33 -25.61
CA PHE A 6 -17.91 5.73 -24.47
C PHE A 6 -18.38 4.59 -23.55
N LEU A 7 -17.88 3.35 -23.69
CA LEU A 7 -18.47 2.19 -22.99
C LEU A 7 -17.53 1.08 -22.52
N ARG A 8 -16.20 1.30 -22.39
CA ARG A 8 -15.26 0.20 -22.05
C ARG A 8 -14.26 0.36 -20.90
N MET A 9 -14.34 1.38 -20.06
CA MET A 9 -13.48 1.45 -18.86
C MET A 9 -14.20 1.88 -17.58
N PRO A 10 -15.03 1.01 -16.98
CA PRO A 10 -15.24 1.10 -15.53
C PRO A 10 -15.30 -0.24 -14.77
N LEU A 11 -14.85 -1.38 -15.32
CA LEU A 11 -15.17 -2.71 -14.75
C LEU A 11 -14.00 -3.65 -14.42
N LEU A 12 -12.74 -3.26 -14.63
CA LEU A 12 -11.59 -4.16 -14.42
C LEU A 12 -10.86 -3.99 -13.06
N CYS A 13 -11.31 -3.06 -12.20
CA CYS A 13 -10.58 -2.71 -10.97
C CYS A 13 -10.90 -3.56 -9.72
N ILE A 14 -11.80 -4.56 -9.78
CA ILE A 14 -12.30 -5.24 -8.56
C ILE A 14 -12.33 -6.78 -8.62
N SER A 15 -12.28 -7.43 -9.79
CA SER A 15 -12.70 -8.85 -9.90
C SER A 15 -11.65 -9.94 -9.64
N ALA A 16 -10.38 -9.64 -9.35
CA ALA A 16 -9.35 -10.66 -9.10
C ALA A 16 -8.91 -10.79 -7.63
N PHE A 17 -9.76 -10.37 -6.68
CA PHE A 17 -9.45 -10.28 -5.24
C PHE A 17 -9.51 -11.59 -4.44
N LEU A 18 -9.58 -12.75 -5.07
CA LEU A 18 -9.80 -14.03 -4.38
C LEU A 18 -8.64 -15.00 -4.64
N LEU A 19 -7.97 -15.45 -3.56
CA LEU A 19 -7.80 -16.87 -3.18
C LEU A 19 -6.55 -17.11 -2.30
N PHE A 20 -6.86 -17.39 -1.02
CA PHE A 20 -6.22 -18.24 0.00
C PHE A 20 -4.84 -17.95 0.64
N SER A 21 -4.92 -17.85 1.98
CA SER A 21 -3.88 -17.90 3.01
C SER A 21 -3.64 -19.33 3.51
N SER A 22 -2.39 -19.65 3.83
CA SER A 22 -1.91 -20.68 4.80
C SER A 22 -0.38 -20.73 4.68
N GLY A 23 0.47 -20.89 5.70
CA GLY A 23 0.38 -20.94 7.17
C GLY A 23 1.68 -21.60 7.70
N SER A 24 2.27 -21.05 8.76
CA SER A 24 3.12 -21.70 9.80
C SER A 24 4.67 -21.69 9.70
N ARG A 25 5.26 -20.76 10.49
CA ARG A 25 6.32 -20.81 11.56
C ARG A 25 7.19 -22.08 11.75
N GLY A 26 8.43 -22.06 12.26
CA GLY A 26 9.34 -21.08 12.92
C GLY A 26 10.82 -21.55 12.77
N ASP A 27 11.90 -20.84 13.13
CA ASP A 27 12.31 -20.25 14.42
C ASP A 27 13.19 -18.99 14.25
N GLU A 28 13.09 -18.06 15.20
CA GLU A 28 13.94 -16.86 15.36
C GLU A 28 15.19 -17.18 16.21
N ALA A 29 16.37 -17.04 15.62
CA ALA A 29 17.62 -16.75 16.34
C ALA A 29 18.66 -16.18 15.37
N ALA A 30 18.48 -14.90 14.99
CA ALA A 30 19.55 -13.96 14.62
C ALA A 30 18.90 -12.63 14.23
N TYR A 31 18.85 -11.69 15.16
CA TYR A 31 18.85 -10.27 14.81
C TYR A 31 20.30 -9.90 14.55
N ASN A 32 20.69 -9.93 13.28
CA ASN A 32 21.62 -9.01 12.63
C ASN A 32 21.54 -9.29 11.14
N ASP A 33 21.66 -8.22 10.37
CA ASP A 33 21.61 -8.14 8.92
C ASP A 33 20.19 -8.20 8.32
N LEU A 34 19.88 -7.23 7.46
CA LEU A 34 19.04 -7.51 6.29
C LEU A 34 19.51 -8.86 5.70
N PRO A 35 18.66 -9.67 5.04
CA PRO A 35 19.16 -10.89 4.38
C PRO A 35 20.46 -10.54 3.64
N SER A 36 21.56 -11.28 3.84
CA SER A 36 22.87 -10.90 3.27
C SER A 36 22.81 -10.64 1.76
N PHE A 37 21.83 -11.24 1.07
CA PHE A 37 21.57 -10.95 -0.33
C PHE A 37 21.16 -9.49 -0.58
N MET A 38 20.62 -8.72 0.37
CA MET A 38 20.28 -7.29 0.24
C MET A 38 21.49 -6.36 0.45
N ASP A 39 22.64 -6.87 0.88
CA ASP A 39 23.94 -6.28 0.50
C ASP A 39 24.21 -6.62 -0.99
N ILE A 40 23.21 -6.41 -1.87
CA ILE A 40 23.46 -6.42 -3.32
C ILE A 40 24.31 -5.18 -3.56
N ARG A 41 25.62 -5.40 -3.56
CA ARG A 41 26.57 -4.46 -4.12
C ARG A 41 25.99 -4.04 -5.48
N SER A 42 25.87 -2.74 -5.71
CA SER A 42 25.16 -2.21 -6.88
C SER A 42 25.71 -2.72 -8.21
N ASP A 43 26.93 -3.26 -8.22
CA ASP A 43 27.61 -3.93 -9.34
C ASP A 43 26.98 -5.28 -9.76
N GLN A 44 26.19 -5.93 -8.89
CA GLN A 44 25.52 -7.20 -9.19
C GLN A 44 24.08 -7.04 -9.73
N LEU A 45 23.57 -5.80 -9.73
CA LEU A 45 22.23 -5.50 -10.24
C LEU A 45 22.21 -5.47 -11.77
N GLY A 46 21.12 -6.01 -12.34
CA GLY A 46 20.80 -5.83 -13.76
C GLY A 46 20.76 -4.35 -14.15
N GLU A 47 20.96 -4.06 -15.43
CA GLU A 47 21.01 -2.69 -15.98
C GLU A 47 19.79 -1.86 -15.58
N GLU A 48 18.59 -2.46 -15.69
CA GLU A 48 17.33 -1.81 -15.34
C GLU A 48 17.22 -1.50 -13.85
N ALA A 49 17.63 -2.43 -12.98
CA ALA A 49 17.62 -2.22 -11.55
C ALA A 49 18.57 -1.09 -11.14
N ARG A 50 19.76 -1.00 -11.76
CA ARG A 50 20.71 0.10 -11.53
C ARG A 50 20.15 1.44 -11.99
N HIS A 51 19.53 1.47 -13.17
CA HIS A 51 18.93 2.67 -13.73
C HIS A 51 17.79 3.21 -12.84
N LEU A 52 16.85 2.35 -12.49
CA LEU A 52 15.73 2.70 -11.59
C LEU A 52 16.21 3.16 -10.22
N LYS A 53 17.24 2.52 -9.66
CA LYS A 53 17.87 2.97 -8.42
C LYS A 53 18.46 4.38 -8.58
N GLY A 54 19.13 4.65 -9.69
CA GLY A 54 19.67 5.97 -10.01
C GLY A 54 18.60 7.06 -10.04
N LEU A 55 17.43 6.79 -10.63
CA LEU A 55 16.30 7.73 -10.62
C LEU A 55 15.77 7.99 -9.21
N LEU A 56 15.66 6.95 -8.37
CA LEU A 56 15.25 7.10 -6.97
C LEU A 56 16.25 7.92 -6.16
N ASP A 57 17.54 7.62 -6.28
CA ASP A 57 18.61 8.31 -5.55
C ASP A 57 18.67 9.81 -5.94
N GLN A 58 18.31 10.14 -7.18
CA GLN A 58 18.20 11.52 -7.68
C GLN A 58 16.90 12.23 -7.27
N GLY A 59 15.95 11.53 -6.63
CA GLY A 59 14.65 12.08 -6.28
C GLY A 59 13.68 12.28 -7.46
N LYS A 60 13.98 11.71 -8.63
CA LYS A 60 13.15 11.82 -9.85
C LYS A 60 11.99 10.82 -9.81
N LEU A 61 11.07 11.01 -8.86
CA LEU A 61 9.95 10.08 -8.63
C LEU A 61 8.99 9.99 -9.83
N GLY A 62 8.86 11.08 -10.60
CA GLY A 62 8.14 11.13 -11.89
C GLY A 62 8.58 10.02 -12.84
N ASP A 63 9.82 10.19 -13.30
CA ASP A 63 10.51 9.33 -14.24
C ASP A 63 10.63 7.91 -13.68
N PHE A 64 10.96 7.76 -12.40
CA PHE A 64 11.06 6.45 -11.75
C PHE A 64 9.79 5.61 -11.92
N TYR A 65 8.62 6.16 -11.65
CA TYR A 65 7.37 5.39 -11.76
C TYR A 65 6.97 5.13 -13.21
N GLN A 66 7.25 6.06 -14.11
CA GLN A 66 7.00 5.87 -15.55
C GLN A 66 7.85 4.74 -16.13
N GLU A 67 9.12 4.67 -15.73
CA GLU A 67 10.06 3.66 -16.22
C GLU A 67 9.98 2.34 -15.47
N ALA A 68 9.60 2.35 -14.19
CA ALA A 68 9.44 1.12 -13.41
C ALA A 68 8.25 0.28 -13.89
N LEU A 69 7.14 0.93 -14.28
CA LEU A 69 5.90 0.25 -14.66
C LEU A 69 6.07 -0.78 -15.79
N PRO A 70 6.65 -0.46 -16.96
CA PRO A 70 6.86 -1.45 -18.02
C PRO A 70 7.82 -2.56 -17.61
N VAL A 71 8.76 -2.32 -16.69
CA VAL A 71 9.70 -3.33 -16.20
C VAL A 71 8.99 -4.35 -15.30
N ILE A 72 8.19 -3.86 -14.34
CA ILE A 72 7.41 -4.74 -13.45
C ILE A 72 6.20 -5.36 -14.14
N ASP A 73 5.76 -4.84 -15.29
CA ASP A 73 4.65 -5.41 -16.03
C ASP A 73 5.00 -6.69 -16.79
N ARG A 74 6.29 -6.93 -17.05
CA ARG A 74 6.78 -8.13 -17.73
C ARG A 74 6.42 -9.39 -16.98
N ASP A 75 6.21 -10.47 -17.73
CA ASP A 75 5.97 -11.78 -17.14
C ASP A 75 7.22 -12.25 -16.39
N LEU A 76 7.00 -12.56 -15.11
CA LEU A 76 8.06 -12.96 -14.20
C LEU A 76 8.51 -14.41 -14.40
N LEU A 77 7.60 -15.25 -14.89
CA LEU A 77 7.85 -16.67 -15.09
C LEU A 77 7.87 -16.93 -16.59
N ASP A 78 8.78 -17.81 -17.02
CA ASP A 78 8.79 -18.30 -18.39
C ASP A 78 7.57 -19.21 -18.67
N GLU A 79 7.47 -19.70 -19.91
CA GLU A 79 6.36 -20.58 -20.35
C GLU A 79 6.22 -21.85 -19.51
N ASP A 80 7.32 -22.33 -18.90
CA ASP A 80 7.37 -23.50 -18.02
C ASP A 80 7.09 -23.16 -16.55
N GLY A 81 6.79 -21.89 -16.25
CA GLY A 81 6.58 -21.42 -14.87
C GLY A 81 7.87 -21.29 -14.06
N ARG A 82 9.03 -21.20 -14.72
CA ARG A 82 10.35 -21.11 -14.10
C ARG A 82 10.90 -19.69 -14.16
N MET A 83 11.95 -19.47 -13.38
CA MET A 83 12.64 -18.18 -13.25
C MET A 83 14.11 -18.49 -12.98
N SER A 84 15.04 -17.82 -13.67
CA SER A 84 16.46 -17.97 -13.35
C SER A 84 16.78 -17.33 -12.00
N PRO A 85 17.84 -17.76 -11.29
CA PRO A 85 18.24 -17.12 -10.04
C PRO A 85 18.51 -15.61 -10.18
N SER A 86 19.12 -15.18 -11.30
CA SER A 86 19.38 -13.77 -11.60
C SER A 86 18.10 -12.98 -11.82
N ASP A 87 17.11 -13.56 -12.52
CA ASP A 87 15.82 -12.91 -12.75
C ASP A 87 15.02 -12.79 -11.45
N LEU A 88 15.12 -13.80 -10.57
CA LEU A 88 14.51 -13.79 -9.24
C LEU A 88 15.07 -12.66 -8.39
N GLU A 89 16.39 -12.51 -8.32
CA GLU A 89 17.05 -11.45 -7.56
C GLU A 89 16.69 -10.06 -8.11
N ASN A 90 16.77 -9.87 -9.43
CA ASN A 90 16.40 -8.60 -10.07
C ASN A 90 14.92 -8.27 -9.84
N ALA A 91 14.02 -9.24 -10.01
CA ALA A 91 12.59 -9.04 -9.77
C ALA A 91 12.32 -8.67 -8.31
N LEU A 92 12.89 -9.40 -7.35
CA LEU A 92 12.75 -9.09 -5.93
C LEU A 92 13.23 -7.67 -5.61
N PHE A 93 14.38 -7.28 -6.15
CA PHE A 93 14.96 -5.97 -5.93
C PHE A 93 14.09 -4.86 -6.50
N ILE A 94 13.71 -4.94 -7.79
CA ILE A 94 12.89 -3.92 -8.46
C ILE A 94 11.53 -3.79 -7.79
N ASN A 95 10.83 -4.89 -7.52
CA ASN A 95 9.51 -4.83 -6.89
C ASN A 95 9.60 -4.25 -5.46
N ASN A 96 10.64 -4.59 -4.70
CA ASN A 96 10.88 -4.02 -3.37
C ASN A 96 11.23 -2.53 -3.43
N MET A 97 12.03 -2.08 -4.40
CA MET A 97 12.30 -0.67 -4.65
C MET A 97 11.01 0.10 -4.92
N VAL A 98 10.15 -0.41 -5.80
CA VAL A 98 8.86 0.23 -6.13
C VAL A 98 7.96 0.31 -4.89
N VAL A 99 7.90 -0.73 -4.08
CA VAL A 99 7.18 -0.74 -2.81
C VAL A 99 7.72 0.33 -1.85
N LYS A 100 9.06 0.39 -1.67
CA LYS A 100 9.75 1.31 -0.74
C LYS A 100 9.88 2.74 -1.24
N ALA A 101 9.72 2.98 -2.53
CA ALA A 101 9.76 4.32 -3.08
C ALA A 101 8.69 5.22 -2.41
N PRO A 102 9.01 6.49 -2.08
CA PRO A 102 8.01 7.46 -1.65
C PRO A 102 6.90 7.60 -2.69
N TYR A 103 5.67 7.86 -2.24
CA TYR A 103 4.64 8.35 -3.16
C TYR A 103 5.09 9.69 -3.74
N GLN A 104 4.70 9.99 -4.98
CA GLN A 104 4.92 11.32 -5.52
C GLN A 104 4.21 12.35 -4.61
N ASP A 105 4.92 13.41 -4.23
CA ASP A 105 4.35 14.46 -3.38
C ASP A 105 3.46 15.35 -4.25
N TYR A 106 2.15 15.11 -4.16
CA TYR A 106 1.17 15.93 -4.84
C TYR A 106 0.73 17.05 -3.90
N ARG A 107 1.10 18.29 -4.22
CA ARG A 107 0.54 19.46 -3.54
C ARG A 107 -0.97 19.52 -3.77
N LEU A 108 -1.69 19.93 -2.72
CA LEU A 108 -3.15 19.87 -2.57
C LEU A 108 -3.93 20.79 -3.52
N ASP A 109 -3.24 21.73 -4.14
CA ASP A 109 -3.73 22.72 -5.11
C ASP A 109 -3.88 22.16 -6.53
N ASN A 110 -3.30 20.99 -6.84
CA ASN A 110 -3.39 20.35 -8.16
C ASN A 110 -4.05 18.97 -8.09
N PHE A 111 -5.31 18.97 -7.70
CA PHE A 111 -6.15 17.78 -7.65
C PHE A 111 -6.28 17.01 -8.98
N SER A 112 -6.09 17.68 -10.13
CA SER A 112 -6.10 17.02 -11.46
C SER A 112 -4.99 15.99 -11.64
N ASN A 113 -3.92 16.07 -10.85
CA ASN A 113 -2.73 15.22 -10.99
C ASN A 113 -2.66 14.12 -9.92
N TRP A 114 -3.63 14.06 -8.98
CA TRP A 114 -3.56 13.21 -7.78
C TRP A 114 -3.65 11.70 -8.07
N ILE A 115 -4.03 11.35 -9.29
CA ILE A 115 -3.93 10.00 -9.81
C ILE A 115 -3.09 10.09 -11.08
N ASN A 116 -1.79 10.36 -10.92
CA ASN A 116 -0.86 9.68 -11.81
C ASN A 116 -0.98 8.21 -11.43
N GLY A 117 -2.00 7.53 -11.99
CA GLY A 117 -2.36 6.16 -11.64
C GLY A 117 -1.15 5.24 -11.66
N ALA A 118 -0.11 5.62 -12.41
CA ALA A 118 1.22 5.03 -12.43
C ALA A 118 1.83 4.71 -11.04
N ASP A 119 1.80 5.57 -10.02
CA ASP A 119 2.52 5.26 -8.75
C ASP A 119 1.80 4.18 -7.91
N LEU A 120 0.48 4.33 -7.74
CA LEU A 120 -0.38 3.31 -7.13
C LEU A 120 -0.40 2.04 -7.97
N THR A 121 -0.56 2.14 -9.29
CA THR A 121 -0.56 1.00 -10.22
C THR A 121 0.76 0.25 -10.15
N ALA A 122 1.89 0.96 -10.13
CA ALA A 122 3.20 0.34 -10.01
C ALA A 122 3.34 -0.37 -8.66
N LYS A 123 2.90 0.24 -7.55
CA LYS A 123 2.91 -0.42 -6.24
C LYS A 123 2.00 -1.65 -6.18
N PHE A 124 0.81 -1.58 -6.78
CA PHE A 124 -0.10 -2.73 -6.87
C PHE A 124 0.49 -3.86 -7.71
N LYS A 125 1.05 -3.54 -8.87
CA LYS A 125 1.71 -4.51 -9.74
C LYS A 125 2.91 -5.13 -9.03
N ALA A 126 3.72 -4.31 -8.35
CA ALA A 126 4.86 -4.77 -7.57
C ALA A 126 4.45 -5.73 -6.44
N TYR A 127 3.35 -5.44 -5.74
CA TYR A 127 2.80 -6.35 -4.74
C TYR A 127 2.28 -7.67 -5.36
N GLY A 128 1.61 -7.60 -6.50
CA GLY A 128 1.16 -8.79 -7.23
C GLY A 128 2.33 -9.68 -7.65
N ASN A 129 3.40 -9.06 -8.12
CA ASN A 129 4.67 -9.71 -8.45
C ASN A 129 5.32 -10.34 -7.22
N LEU A 130 5.45 -9.62 -6.11
CA LEU A 130 5.96 -10.17 -4.84
C LEU A 130 5.14 -11.37 -4.37
N SER A 131 3.82 -11.36 -4.57
CA SER A 131 2.96 -12.51 -4.24
C SER A 131 3.25 -13.73 -5.11
N LYS A 132 3.47 -13.52 -6.42
CA LYS A 132 3.90 -14.59 -7.34
C LYS A 132 5.27 -15.14 -6.96
N ILE A 133 6.23 -14.26 -6.67
CA ILE A 133 7.58 -14.65 -6.26
C ILE A 133 7.55 -15.40 -4.92
N LYS A 134 6.78 -14.93 -3.94
CA LYS A 134 6.58 -15.61 -2.65
C LYS A 134 6.08 -17.04 -2.84
N ARG A 135 5.13 -17.25 -3.77
CA ARG A 135 4.63 -18.58 -4.13
C ARG A 135 5.73 -19.42 -4.77
N TYR A 136 6.43 -18.87 -5.77
CA TYR A 136 7.55 -19.55 -6.43
C TYR A 136 8.63 -19.99 -5.43
N VAL A 137 9.06 -19.12 -4.53
CA VAL A 137 10.07 -19.42 -3.49
C VAL A 137 9.59 -20.53 -2.55
N ARG A 138 8.31 -20.51 -2.17
CA ARG A 138 7.70 -21.53 -1.31
C ARG A 138 7.68 -22.90 -1.98
N ASP A 139 7.31 -22.96 -3.25
CA ASP A 139 7.12 -24.20 -3.99
C ASP A 139 8.48 -24.83 -4.39
N ASN A 140 9.51 -24.01 -4.61
CA ASN A 140 10.83 -24.44 -5.03
C ASN A 140 11.79 -24.72 -3.86
N LYS A 141 11.63 -25.90 -3.24
CA LYS A 141 12.48 -26.38 -2.12
C LYS A 141 13.97 -26.56 -2.46
N LYS A 142 14.36 -26.49 -3.74
CA LYS A 142 15.76 -26.64 -4.22
C LYS A 142 16.56 -25.33 -4.20
N LEU A 143 15.92 -24.19 -3.92
CA LEU A 143 16.60 -22.91 -3.82
C LEU A 143 17.54 -22.90 -2.61
N LYS A 144 18.84 -22.72 -2.86
CA LYS A 144 19.88 -22.72 -1.81
C LYS A 144 19.61 -21.69 -0.69
N GLN A 145 18.98 -20.56 -1.02
CA GLN A 145 18.63 -19.47 -0.09
C GLN A 145 17.11 -19.35 0.19
N GLY A 146 16.34 -20.43 0.00
CA GLY A 146 14.86 -20.37 0.06
C GLY A 146 14.27 -19.76 1.34
N LYS A 147 14.88 -19.99 2.51
CA LYS A 147 14.44 -19.40 3.79
C LYS A 147 14.63 -17.88 3.84
N GLU A 148 15.78 -17.39 3.39
CA GLU A 148 16.10 -15.95 3.35
C GLU A 148 15.22 -15.22 2.35
N LEU A 149 15.01 -15.81 1.17
CA LEU A 149 14.10 -15.30 0.15
C LEU A 149 12.65 -15.25 0.63
N ALA A 150 12.20 -16.27 1.38
CA ALA A 150 10.86 -16.29 1.96
C ALA A 150 10.69 -15.18 3.01
N ARG A 151 11.68 -15.00 3.88
CA ARG A 151 11.70 -13.90 4.87
C ARG A 151 11.66 -12.54 4.18
N PHE A 152 12.44 -12.34 3.13
CA PHE A 152 12.41 -11.10 2.37
C PHE A 152 11.04 -10.84 1.73
N CYS A 153 10.42 -11.85 1.12
CA CYS A 153 9.09 -11.70 0.56
C CYS A 153 8.08 -11.24 1.64
N LEU A 154 8.17 -11.78 2.86
CA LEU A 154 7.35 -11.34 4.00
C LEU A 154 7.65 -9.89 4.42
N GLU A 155 8.92 -9.49 4.47
CA GLU A 155 9.30 -8.11 4.78
C GLU A 155 8.82 -7.11 3.71
N ALA A 156 8.92 -7.48 2.43
CA ALA A 156 8.44 -6.66 1.32
C ALA A 156 6.89 -6.55 1.34
N GLU A 157 6.20 -7.64 1.67
CA GLU A 157 4.75 -7.66 1.85
C GLU A 157 4.31 -6.79 3.03
N PHE A 158 5.00 -6.90 4.17
CA PHE A 158 4.79 -6.01 5.32
C PHE A 158 4.98 -4.55 4.93
N GLU A 159 6.08 -4.22 4.25
CA GLU A 159 6.40 -2.84 3.86
C GLU A 159 5.34 -2.25 2.93
N TYR A 160 4.83 -3.05 1.99
CA TYR A 160 3.71 -2.66 1.14
C TYR A 160 2.44 -2.36 1.96
N ILE A 161 2.03 -3.28 2.85
CA ILE A 161 0.82 -3.09 3.66
C ILE A 161 0.95 -1.86 4.56
N LYS A 162 2.10 -1.71 5.23
CA LYS A 162 2.41 -0.54 6.06
C LYS A 162 2.22 0.76 5.27
N ARG A 163 2.79 0.84 4.07
CA ARG A 163 2.69 2.05 3.23
C ARG A 163 1.28 2.34 2.78
N MET A 164 0.53 1.32 2.40
CA MET A 164 -0.88 1.47 2.04
C MET A 164 -1.73 1.92 3.24
N MET A 165 -1.47 1.40 4.43
CA MET A 165 -2.15 1.87 5.65
C MET A 165 -1.83 3.33 5.97
N LEU A 166 -0.56 3.72 5.91
CA LEU A 166 -0.13 5.11 6.16
C LEU A 166 -0.68 6.08 5.10
N ARG A 167 -0.71 5.66 3.82
CA ARG A 167 -1.32 6.45 2.74
C ARG A 167 -2.83 6.59 2.93
N GLY A 168 -3.51 5.51 3.28
CA GLY A 168 -4.93 5.55 3.62
C GLY A 168 -5.21 6.52 4.76
N ALA A 169 -4.44 6.44 5.86
CA ALA A 169 -4.56 7.35 6.98
C ALA A 169 -4.34 8.82 6.59
N ALA A 170 -3.43 9.11 5.65
CA ALA A 170 -3.24 10.45 5.11
C ALA A 170 -4.47 10.94 4.32
N VAL A 171 -5.05 10.07 3.47
CA VAL A 171 -6.30 10.36 2.74
C VAL A 171 -7.44 10.65 3.71
N TYR A 172 -7.60 9.85 4.76
CA TYR A 172 -8.63 10.08 5.78
C TYR A 172 -8.46 11.41 6.51
N ARG A 173 -7.24 11.75 6.95
CA ARG A 173 -6.96 13.04 7.61
C ARG A 173 -7.26 14.20 6.68
N TYR A 174 -6.92 14.07 5.41
CA TYR A 174 -7.16 15.09 4.42
C TYR A 174 -8.65 15.34 4.20
N ILE A 175 -9.43 14.28 3.98
CA ILE A 175 -10.88 14.35 3.83
C ILE A 175 -11.53 14.91 5.10
N ALA A 176 -11.08 14.50 6.29
CA ALA A 176 -11.59 15.05 7.55
C ALA A 176 -11.31 16.56 7.69
N GLY A 177 -10.17 17.04 7.19
CA GLY A 177 -9.86 18.47 7.11
C GLY A 177 -10.84 19.23 6.23
N LEU A 178 -11.16 18.68 5.05
CA LEU A 178 -12.18 19.23 4.17
C LEU A 178 -13.57 19.19 4.82
N GLU A 179 -13.95 18.07 5.44
CA GLU A 179 -15.25 17.95 6.12
C GLU A 179 -15.40 18.96 7.28
N LYS A 180 -14.30 19.29 7.97
CA LYS A 180 -14.28 20.30 9.03
C LYS A 180 -14.44 21.71 8.48
N ALA A 181 -13.78 22.02 7.35
CA ALA A 181 -13.85 23.34 6.73
C ALA A 181 -15.20 23.60 6.04
N HIS A 182 -15.83 22.56 5.49
CA HIS A 182 -16.94 22.75 4.56
C HIS A 182 -18.23 22.00 4.89
N GLY A 183 -18.21 21.10 5.89
CA GLY A 183 -19.32 20.21 6.21
C GLY A 183 -19.08 18.79 5.70
N LYS A 184 -19.77 17.81 6.29
CA LYS A 184 -19.58 16.39 5.96
C LYS A 184 -19.94 16.09 4.50
N PHE A 185 -19.13 15.29 3.83
CA PHE A 185 -19.43 14.83 2.48
C PHE A 185 -20.63 13.89 2.47
N HIS A 186 -21.56 14.08 1.52
CA HIS A 186 -22.58 13.08 1.25
C HIS A 186 -21.96 11.98 0.37
N PRO A 187 -22.03 10.70 0.75
CA PRO A 187 -21.33 9.61 0.04
C PRO A 187 -21.77 9.44 -1.42
N VAL A 188 -22.98 9.87 -1.76
CA VAL A 188 -23.55 9.80 -3.12
C VAL A 188 -23.44 11.12 -3.88
N ARG A 189 -23.33 12.24 -3.15
CA ARG A 189 -23.35 13.60 -3.74
C ARG A 189 -22.30 14.49 -3.07
N PRO A 190 -21.01 14.13 -3.16
CA PRO A 190 -19.97 14.81 -2.41
C PRO A 190 -19.67 16.20 -2.98
N VAL A 191 -19.90 16.41 -4.28
CA VAL A 191 -19.84 17.72 -4.94
C VAL A 191 -20.89 18.69 -4.38
N ASP A 192 -22.11 18.21 -4.10
CA ASP A 192 -23.18 19.06 -3.57
C ASP A 192 -22.86 19.58 -2.15
N THR A 193 -22.00 18.87 -1.42
CA THR A 193 -21.53 19.27 -0.09
C THR A 193 -20.30 20.18 -0.12
N LEU A 194 -19.59 20.25 -1.25
CA LEU A 194 -18.42 21.11 -1.44
C LEU A 194 -18.61 21.95 -2.71
N PRO A 195 -19.33 23.08 -2.63
CA PRO A 195 -19.66 23.87 -3.81
C PRO A 195 -18.41 24.48 -4.46
N TYR A 196 -18.32 24.37 -5.79
CA TYR A 196 -17.18 24.88 -6.57
C TYR A 196 -16.89 26.38 -6.36
N TRP A 197 -17.91 27.21 -6.12
CA TRP A 197 -17.72 28.65 -5.86
C TRP A 197 -16.86 28.94 -4.61
N ARG A 198 -16.93 28.07 -3.60
CA ARG A 198 -16.13 28.21 -2.36
C ARG A 198 -14.67 27.84 -2.61
N TYR A 199 -14.43 26.84 -3.47
CA TYR A 199 -13.08 26.51 -3.96
C TYR A 199 -12.47 27.66 -4.75
N GLU A 200 -13.25 28.34 -5.59
CA GLU A 200 -12.83 29.54 -6.32
C GLU A 200 -12.43 30.69 -5.39
N GLU A 201 -13.21 30.95 -4.33
CA GLU A 201 -12.92 31.97 -3.32
C GLU A 201 -11.60 31.66 -2.56
N GLU A 202 -11.42 30.42 -2.10
CA GLU A 202 -10.24 30.02 -1.32
C GLU A 202 -8.95 30.03 -2.13
N HIS A 203 -9.00 29.60 -3.39
CA HIS A 203 -7.84 29.53 -4.27
C HIS A 203 -7.62 30.83 -5.05
N LYS A 204 -8.45 31.87 -4.80
CA LYS A 204 -8.40 33.16 -5.49
C LYS A 204 -8.34 33.00 -7.00
N LEU A 205 -9.12 32.05 -7.54
CA LEU A 205 -9.13 31.78 -8.98
C LEU A 205 -9.78 32.97 -9.68
N VAL A 206 -8.96 33.83 -10.27
CA VAL A 206 -9.42 34.91 -11.17
C VAL A 206 -9.72 34.25 -12.51
N VAL A 207 -10.94 33.77 -12.69
CA VAL A 207 -11.30 33.08 -13.92
C VAL A 207 -11.78 34.09 -14.96
N GLU A 208 -10.93 34.43 -15.93
CA GLU A 208 -11.19 35.48 -16.92
C GLU A 208 -12.15 35.03 -18.05
N ALA A 209 -12.29 33.72 -18.31
CA ALA A 209 -13.13 33.17 -19.38
C ALA A 209 -14.18 32.12 -18.90
N PRO A 210 -15.46 32.21 -19.32
CA PRO A 210 -16.51 31.24 -18.94
C PRO A 210 -16.19 29.77 -19.26
N GLU A 211 -15.48 29.51 -20.36
CA GLU A 211 -15.10 28.15 -20.77
C GLU A 211 -14.03 27.53 -19.87
N GLU A 212 -13.09 28.35 -19.41
CA GLU A 212 -12.06 27.92 -18.45
C GLU A 212 -12.69 27.63 -17.10
N ARG A 213 -13.63 28.47 -16.65
CA ARG A 213 -14.44 28.23 -15.45
C ARG A 213 -15.18 26.91 -15.50
N ARG A 214 -15.80 26.60 -16.65
CA ARG A 214 -16.49 25.34 -16.88
C ARG A 214 -15.54 24.14 -16.83
N ARG A 215 -14.37 24.23 -17.46
CA ARG A 215 -13.34 23.18 -17.42
C ARG A 215 -12.84 22.93 -15.99
N ASN A 216 -12.49 23.98 -15.27
CA ASN A 216 -12.02 23.90 -13.89
C ASN A 216 -13.08 23.31 -12.95
N ARG A 217 -14.35 23.68 -13.14
CA ARG A 217 -15.48 23.08 -12.41
C ARG A 217 -15.58 21.57 -12.65
N ILE A 218 -15.52 21.12 -13.90
CA ILE A 218 -15.59 19.68 -14.23
C ILE A 218 -14.43 18.91 -13.56
N VAL A 219 -13.22 19.44 -13.66
CA VAL A 219 -12.02 18.84 -13.05
C VAL A 219 -12.21 18.75 -11.54
N TYR A 220 -12.64 19.82 -10.90
CA TYR A 220 -12.93 19.84 -9.47
C TYR A 220 -13.97 18.78 -9.06
N GLU A 221 -15.09 18.68 -9.77
CA GLU A 221 -16.15 17.70 -9.49
C GLU A 221 -15.62 16.26 -9.57
N TRP A 222 -14.83 15.96 -10.60
CA TRP A 222 -14.17 14.66 -10.78
C TRP A 222 -13.23 14.32 -9.62
N ASN A 223 -12.50 15.33 -9.12
CA ASN A 223 -11.54 15.14 -8.06
C ASN A 223 -12.20 14.87 -6.70
N VAL A 224 -13.29 15.58 -6.39
CA VAL A 224 -14.08 15.35 -5.17
C VAL A 224 -14.68 13.93 -5.19
N ASP A 225 -15.26 13.51 -6.32
CA ASP A 225 -15.77 12.14 -6.48
C ASP A 225 -14.64 11.09 -6.36
N GLY A 226 -13.48 11.36 -6.97
CA GLY A 226 -12.30 10.50 -6.89
C GLY A 226 -11.79 10.30 -5.46
N LEU A 227 -11.76 11.37 -4.65
CA LEU A 227 -11.37 11.29 -3.24
C LEU A 227 -12.30 10.41 -2.41
N VAL A 228 -13.62 10.57 -2.57
CA VAL A 228 -14.60 9.80 -1.79
C VAL A 228 -14.52 8.33 -2.18
N ARG A 229 -14.35 8.02 -3.47
CA ARG A 229 -14.09 6.64 -3.92
C ARG A 229 -12.80 6.09 -3.31
N LEU A 230 -11.73 6.87 -3.31
CA LEU A 230 -10.44 6.47 -2.74
C LEU A 230 -10.55 6.19 -1.23
N ARG A 231 -11.30 7.00 -0.48
CA ARG A 231 -11.61 6.75 0.93
C ARG A 231 -12.24 5.38 1.14
N GLU A 232 -13.27 5.05 0.36
CA GLU A 232 -13.95 3.76 0.47
C GLU A 232 -13.04 2.60 0.03
N SER A 233 -12.18 2.80 -0.98
CA SER A 233 -11.16 1.82 -1.36
C SER A 233 -10.18 1.53 -0.22
N PHE A 234 -9.67 2.57 0.47
CA PHE A 234 -8.80 2.38 1.64
C PHE A 234 -9.54 1.78 2.83
N ARG A 235 -10.80 2.15 3.05
CA ARG A 235 -11.66 1.53 4.07
C ARG A 235 -11.73 0.02 3.88
N TRP A 236 -12.04 -0.39 2.66
CA TRP A 236 -12.11 -1.78 2.28
C TRP A 236 -10.74 -2.45 2.43
N TYR A 237 -9.68 -1.83 1.91
CA TYR A 237 -8.32 -2.39 1.98
C TYR A 237 -7.88 -2.66 3.42
N ILE A 238 -8.00 -1.66 4.30
CA ILE A 238 -7.61 -1.80 5.71
C ILE A 238 -8.38 -2.94 6.35
N LYS A 239 -9.72 -2.94 6.23
CA LYS A 239 -10.59 -3.99 6.80
C LYS A 239 -10.16 -5.41 6.39
N HIS A 240 -9.71 -5.61 5.16
CA HIS A 240 -9.35 -6.94 4.65
C HIS A 240 -7.86 -7.28 4.78
N ARG A 241 -7.01 -6.31 5.16
CA ARG A 241 -5.55 -6.48 5.29
C ARG A 241 -5.06 -6.48 6.73
N GLU A 242 -5.84 -5.99 7.69
CA GLU A 242 -5.47 -6.02 9.11
C GLU A 242 -5.12 -7.45 9.58
N GLY A 243 -5.91 -8.46 9.21
CA GLY A 243 -5.62 -9.86 9.58
C GLY A 243 -4.36 -10.41 8.90
N ALA A 244 -4.13 -10.07 7.63
CA ALA A 244 -2.90 -10.44 6.93
C ALA A 244 -1.67 -9.76 7.55
N LEU A 245 -1.80 -8.48 7.93
CA LEU A 245 -0.75 -7.75 8.64
C LEU A 245 -0.36 -8.45 9.94
N LEU A 246 -1.33 -8.80 10.78
CA LEU A 246 -1.05 -9.48 12.04
C LEU A 246 -0.28 -10.79 11.80
N ASN A 247 -0.74 -11.60 10.84
CA ASN A 247 -0.07 -12.86 10.49
C ASN A 247 1.37 -12.64 10.01
N ILE A 248 1.60 -11.69 9.11
CA ILE A 248 2.95 -11.38 8.60
C ILE A 248 3.86 -10.96 9.75
N VAL A 249 3.41 -10.07 10.64
CA VAL A 249 4.23 -9.59 11.76
C VAL A 249 4.52 -10.72 12.76
N LEU A 250 3.55 -11.61 13.02
CA LEU A 250 3.74 -12.79 13.87
C LEU A 250 4.66 -13.85 13.26
N GLU A 251 4.70 -13.96 11.94
CA GLU A 251 5.62 -14.83 11.18
C GLU A 251 7.04 -14.24 11.14
N LEU A 252 7.17 -12.93 10.98
CA LEU A 252 8.46 -12.24 11.02
C LEU A 252 9.09 -12.26 12.41
N HIS A 253 8.27 -12.18 13.46
CA HIS A 253 8.71 -12.00 14.84
C HIS A 253 8.06 -12.98 15.84
N PRO A 254 8.24 -14.31 15.64
CA PRO A 254 7.61 -15.33 16.47
C PRO A 254 7.97 -15.20 17.96
N GLY A 255 6.95 -14.99 18.79
CA GLY A 255 7.10 -14.91 20.26
C GLY A 255 7.68 -13.59 20.77
N SER A 256 8.12 -12.69 19.89
CA SER A 256 8.69 -11.40 20.29
C SER A 256 7.62 -10.31 20.39
N ARG A 257 7.04 -10.16 21.58
CA ARG A 257 6.00 -9.14 21.86
C ARG A 257 6.45 -7.74 21.45
N THR A 258 7.65 -7.36 21.88
CA THR A 258 8.20 -6.01 21.66
C THR A 258 8.28 -5.71 20.17
N ARG A 259 8.82 -6.63 19.37
CA ARG A 259 9.00 -6.48 17.92
C ARG A 259 7.68 -6.47 17.17
N VAL A 260 6.74 -7.33 17.55
CA VAL A 260 5.40 -7.34 16.97
C VAL A 260 4.70 -5.99 17.19
N LEU A 261 4.70 -5.49 18.42
CA LEU A 261 4.06 -4.21 18.74
C LEU A 261 4.79 -3.01 18.10
N GLU A 262 6.12 -3.04 17.98
CA GLU A 262 6.89 -2.04 17.21
C GLU A 262 6.43 -1.99 15.75
N LYS A 263 6.34 -3.13 15.07
CA LYS A 263 5.90 -3.20 13.68
C LYS A 263 4.46 -2.74 13.48
N LEU A 264 3.55 -3.08 14.40
CA LEU A 264 2.18 -2.57 14.35
C LEU A 264 2.15 -1.05 14.56
N ARG A 265 2.99 -0.50 15.45
CA ARG A 265 3.12 0.95 15.62
C ARG A 265 3.64 1.65 14.36
N ASP A 266 4.56 1.03 13.63
CA ASP A 266 5.04 1.52 12.33
C ASP A 266 3.91 1.62 11.29
N CYS A 267 2.83 0.83 11.44
CA CYS A 267 1.63 0.90 10.60
C CYS A 267 0.63 1.99 11.04
N GLY A 268 0.87 2.65 12.18
CA GLY A 268 0.07 3.77 12.67
C GLY A 268 -0.81 3.48 13.88
N TYR A 269 -0.76 2.27 14.47
CA TYR A 269 -1.45 1.95 15.73
C TYR A 269 -0.63 2.43 16.93
N LYS A 270 -0.82 3.69 17.35
CA LYS A 270 0.10 4.38 18.27
C LYS A 270 -0.21 4.12 19.74
N THR A 271 -1.47 3.94 20.08
CA THR A 271 -1.95 3.79 21.46
C THR A 271 -2.25 2.34 21.81
N ASP A 272 -2.19 2.00 23.10
CA ASP A 272 -2.60 0.69 23.59
C ASP A 272 -4.06 0.38 23.23
N ARG A 273 -4.95 1.40 23.25
CA ARG A 273 -6.34 1.26 22.84
C ARG A 273 -6.47 0.90 21.35
N GLU A 274 -5.81 1.63 20.46
CA GLU A 274 -5.81 1.34 19.01
C GLU A 274 -5.26 -0.05 18.71
N LEU A 275 -4.19 -0.47 19.40
CA LEU A 275 -3.62 -1.81 19.27
C LEU A 275 -4.59 -2.89 19.75
N VAL A 276 -5.29 -2.68 20.87
CA VAL A 276 -6.32 -3.61 21.35
C VAL A 276 -7.50 -3.70 20.38
N GLU A 277 -8.00 -2.56 19.89
CA GLU A 277 -9.08 -2.54 18.91
C GLU A 277 -8.69 -3.24 17.61
N PHE A 278 -7.44 -3.06 17.14
CA PHE A 278 -6.89 -3.82 16.03
C PHE A 278 -6.89 -5.32 16.31
N LEU A 279 -6.32 -5.76 17.44
CA LEU A 279 -6.22 -7.17 17.79
C LEU A 279 -7.61 -7.82 17.90
N GLU A 280 -8.58 -7.13 18.50
CA GLU A 280 -9.97 -7.60 18.60
C GLU A 280 -10.63 -7.78 17.23
N ARG A 281 -10.31 -6.95 16.24
CA ARG A 281 -10.82 -7.11 14.87
C ARG A 281 -10.15 -8.22 14.07
N THR A 282 -8.89 -8.54 14.36
CA THR A 282 -8.07 -9.44 13.52
C THR A 282 -7.94 -10.87 14.02
N GLY A 283 -8.22 -11.13 15.30
CA GLY A 283 -8.10 -12.46 15.89
C GLY A 283 -8.63 -12.57 17.32
N GLY A 284 -8.85 -11.44 17.99
CA GLY A 284 -9.23 -11.43 19.40
C GLY A 284 -8.06 -11.83 20.30
N MET A 285 -8.31 -11.90 21.60
CA MET A 285 -7.38 -12.47 22.58
C MET A 285 -7.44 -14.01 22.57
N ASP A 286 -6.66 -14.64 21.69
CA ASP A 286 -6.57 -16.11 21.54
C ASP A 286 -5.20 -16.65 22.00
N ARG A 287 -4.90 -17.93 21.72
CA ARG A 287 -3.62 -18.54 22.13
C ARG A 287 -2.40 -17.87 21.45
N ASP A 288 -2.55 -17.40 20.23
CA ASP A 288 -1.47 -16.87 19.40
C ASP A 288 -1.28 -15.37 19.58
N THR A 289 -2.26 -14.64 20.13
CA THR A 289 -2.19 -13.18 20.33
C THR A 289 -2.20 -12.75 21.78
N LYS A 290 -2.58 -13.61 22.74
CA LYS A 290 -2.67 -13.26 24.17
C LYS A 290 -1.36 -12.71 24.73
N PHE A 291 -0.22 -13.19 24.25
CA PHE A 291 1.10 -12.72 24.68
C PHE A 291 1.36 -11.25 24.30
N LEU A 292 0.60 -10.68 23.37
CA LEU A 292 0.70 -9.28 22.96
C LEU A 292 0.11 -8.31 23.99
N TYR A 293 -0.86 -8.76 24.79
CA TYR A 293 -1.60 -7.90 25.71
C TYR A 293 -0.78 -7.55 26.96
N SER A 294 -0.33 -6.30 27.03
CA SER A 294 0.28 -5.73 28.23
C SER A 294 -0.76 -5.52 29.35
N PRO A 295 -0.36 -5.32 30.62
CA PRO A 295 -1.29 -4.94 31.67
C PRO A 295 -2.09 -3.66 31.35
N GLY A 296 -1.50 -2.71 30.62
CA GLY A 296 -2.18 -1.51 30.11
C GLY A 296 -3.24 -1.85 29.08
N MET A 297 -2.88 -2.64 28.08
CA MET A 297 -3.81 -3.14 27.05
C MET A 297 -4.96 -3.97 27.64
N LEU A 298 -4.72 -4.76 28.70
CA LEU A 298 -5.78 -5.50 29.38
C LEU A 298 -6.78 -4.61 30.13
N ARG A 299 -6.40 -3.38 30.48
CA ARG A 299 -7.35 -2.39 31.00
C ARG A 299 -8.22 -1.83 29.87
N GLU A 300 -7.59 -1.44 28.76
CA GLU A 300 -8.29 -0.97 27.55
C GLU A 300 -9.27 -2.03 27.02
N TYR A 301 -8.83 -3.28 26.91
CA TYR A 301 -9.66 -4.42 26.52
C TYR A 301 -10.91 -4.58 27.39
N ARG A 302 -10.75 -4.44 28.71
CA ARG A 302 -11.88 -4.50 29.65
C ARG A 302 -12.80 -3.28 29.55
N SER A 303 -12.27 -2.10 29.20
CA SER A 303 -13.08 -0.91 28.93
C SER A 303 -13.93 -1.10 27.68
N ILE A 304 -13.29 -1.49 26.56
CA ILE A 304 -13.95 -1.70 25.26
C ILE A 304 -15.09 -2.74 25.37
N ARG A 305 -14.90 -3.81 26.15
CA ARG A 305 -15.96 -4.82 26.38
C ARG A 305 -17.11 -4.39 27.27
N LYS A 306 -16.97 -3.28 28.01
CA LYS A 306 -18.08 -2.68 28.77
C LYS A 306 -18.83 -1.63 27.94
N GLU A 307 -18.17 -1.06 26.94
CA GLU A 307 -18.73 -0.07 26.02
C GLU A 307 -19.61 -0.74 24.93
N ASN A 308 -19.37 -2.03 24.64
CA ASN A 308 -20.15 -2.86 23.71
C ASN A 308 -21.07 -3.85 24.45
#